data_AF-A0A539DBE4-F1
#
_entry.id   AF-A0A539DBE4-F1
#
_cell.length_a   1.000
_cell.length_b   1.000
_cell.length_c   1.000
_cell.angle_alpha   90.00
_cell.angle_beta   90.00
_cell.angle_gamma   90.00
#
_symmetry.space_group_name_H-M   'P 1'
#
loop_
_entity.id
_entity.type
_entity.pdbx_description
1 polymer ?
#
loop_
_entity_poly.entity_id
_entity_poly.type
_entity_poly.pdbx_seq_one_letter_code
_entity_poly.pdbx_strand_id
1 'polypeptide(L)'
;MSNPAQVIRPPNTLRLKVGGGFGGIDANAIAKAEQALQAMSSQFGQWLQDELVKLDKAQADIRALGYNAETAEALYFRAHDLKGLGTTYQYPLVTRLAGSLCKLLDDPAKRIAAPVVLLDAHIDAIKAVVRDEIQTDDHPVGKILAETLESRVADHRS
;
A
#
# COMPACT_ATOMS: atom_id res chain seq x y z
N MET A 1 -68.28 -3.59 47.31
CA MET A 1 -66.86 -3.19 47.50
C MET A 1 -66.03 -3.89 46.44
N SER A 2 -65.47 -3.17 45.47
CA SER A 2 -64.38 -3.62 44.59
C SER A 2 -63.86 -2.39 43.84
N ASN A 3 -62.73 -1.87 44.27
CA ASN A 3 -62.06 -0.73 43.64
C ASN A 3 -61.26 -1.26 42.43
N PRO A 4 -61.47 -0.79 41.18
CA PRO A 4 -60.68 -1.26 40.06
C PRO A 4 -59.25 -0.69 40.17
N ALA A 5 -58.26 -1.58 40.03
CA ALA A 5 -56.85 -1.24 40.09
C ALA A 5 -56.49 -0.17 39.03
N GLN A 6 -55.94 0.96 39.48
CA GLN A 6 -55.36 1.98 38.60
C GLN A 6 -54.00 1.49 38.08
N VAL A 7 -53.93 1.26 36.77
CA VAL A 7 -52.68 0.96 36.06
C VAL A 7 -51.94 2.27 35.78
N ILE A 8 -50.94 2.58 36.60
CA ILE A 8 -50.02 3.71 36.35
C ILE A 8 -49.02 3.27 35.28
N ARG A 9 -49.12 3.84 34.08
CA ARG A 9 -48.12 3.65 33.01
C ARG A 9 -47.02 4.69 33.17
N PRO A 10 -45.77 4.32 33.50
CA PRO A 10 -44.67 5.27 33.56
C PRO A 10 -44.46 5.87 32.16
N PRO A 11 -44.25 7.20 32.02
CA PRO A 11 -43.92 7.79 30.74
C PRO A 11 -42.60 7.20 30.23
N ASN A 12 -42.59 6.78 28.98
CA ASN A 12 -41.45 6.11 28.35
C ASN A 12 -40.33 7.12 28.07
N THR A 13 -39.49 7.38 29.07
CA THR A 13 -38.37 8.35 29.03
C THR A 13 -37.17 7.88 28.19
N LEU A 14 -37.21 6.66 27.65
CA LEU A 14 -36.17 6.15 26.76
C LEU A 14 -36.15 6.89 25.41
N ARG A 15 -37.30 7.38 24.93
CA ARG A 15 -37.39 8.19 23.70
C ARG A 15 -36.81 9.61 23.85
N LEU A 16 -36.52 10.06 25.07
CA LEU A 16 -35.87 11.35 25.33
C LEU A 16 -34.33 11.23 25.36
N LYS A 17 -33.79 10.03 25.60
CA LYS A 17 -32.33 9.76 25.57
C LYS A 17 -31.82 9.24 24.23
N VAL A 18 -32.71 8.70 23.39
CA VAL A 18 -32.40 8.48 21.97
C VAL A 18 -32.58 9.82 21.29
N GLY A 19 -31.48 10.58 21.21
CA GLY A 19 -31.43 11.86 20.50
C GLY A 19 -32.13 11.73 19.15
N GLY A 20 -33.25 12.42 19.03
CA GLY A 20 -34.04 12.45 17.82
C GLY A 20 -33.26 13.09 16.70
N GLY A 21 -33.19 12.40 15.57
CA GLY A 21 -32.66 12.94 14.33
C GLY A 21 -31.75 11.96 13.62
N PHE A 22 -32.31 10.89 13.04
CA PHE A 22 -31.80 10.39 11.77
C PHE A 22 -32.09 11.47 10.71
N GLY A 23 -31.38 12.60 10.79
CA GLY A 23 -31.16 13.51 9.68
C GLY A 23 -30.03 12.91 8.86
N GLY A 24 -30.23 12.79 7.54
CA GLY A 24 -29.26 12.18 6.64
C GLY A 24 -27.86 12.73 6.87
N ILE A 25 -26.86 11.88 6.62
CA ILE A 25 -25.43 12.21 6.72
C ILE A 25 -25.22 13.64 6.19
N ASP A 26 -24.78 14.55 7.05
CA ASP A 26 -24.64 15.98 6.70
C ASP A 26 -23.71 16.08 5.49
N ALA A 27 -24.24 16.56 4.37
CA ALA A 27 -23.50 16.70 3.12
C ALA A 27 -22.24 17.58 3.31
N ASN A 28 -22.27 18.53 4.26
CA ASN A 28 -21.09 19.32 4.61
C ASN A 28 -20.03 18.48 5.37
N ALA A 29 -20.46 17.53 6.21
CA ALA A 29 -19.56 16.61 6.89
C ALA A 29 -18.93 15.61 5.91
N ILE A 30 -19.71 15.11 4.92
CA ILE A 30 -19.18 14.29 3.81
C ILE A 30 -18.18 15.10 2.99
N ALA A 31 -18.56 16.28 2.52
CA ALA A 31 -17.69 17.12 1.69
C ALA A 31 -16.39 17.49 2.41
N LYS A 32 -16.45 17.75 3.72
CA LYS A 32 -15.26 18.01 4.54
C LYS A 32 -14.38 16.76 4.69
N ALA A 33 -14.99 15.58 4.82
CA ALA A 33 -14.26 14.30 4.87
C ALA A 33 -13.60 13.99 3.52
N GLU A 34 -14.30 14.17 2.40
CA GLU A 34 -13.77 14.00 1.04
C GLU A 34 -12.64 14.99 0.74
N GLN A 35 -12.79 16.27 1.13
CA GLN A 35 -11.71 17.25 1.00
C GLN A 35 -10.47 16.89 1.82
N ALA A 36 -10.65 16.38 3.04
CA ALA A 36 -9.53 15.92 3.86
C ALA A 36 -8.83 14.71 3.24
N LEU A 37 -9.60 13.75 2.69
CA LEU A 37 -9.05 12.61 1.95
C LEU A 37 -8.32 13.06 0.69
N GLN A 38 -8.88 14.00 -0.07
CA GLN A 38 -8.26 14.55 -1.28
C GLN A 38 -6.96 15.29 -0.95
N ALA A 39 -6.95 16.11 0.11
CA ALA A 39 -5.75 16.79 0.57
C ALA A 39 -4.65 15.79 0.97
N MET A 40 -5.01 14.70 1.65
CA MET A 40 -4.05 13.64 2.00
C MET A 40 -3.54 12.90 0.75
N SER A 41 -4.41 12.64 -0.23
CA SER A 41 -4.04 11.99 -1.49
C SER A 41 -3.04 12.81 -2.32
N SER A 42 -3.13 14.15 -2.24
CA SER A 42 -2.19 15.04 -2.93
C SER A 42 -0.75 14.90 -2.42
N GLN A 43 -0.56 14.44 -1.18
CA GLN A 43 0.75 14.21 -0.59
C GLN A 43 1.32 12.84 -0.94
N PHE A 44 0.48 11.87 -1.32
CA PHE A 44 0.92 10.50 -1.64
C PHE A 44 1.89 10.48 -2.81
N GLY A 45 1.67 11.32 -3.83
CA GLY A 45 2.57 11.43 -4.96
C GLY A 45 3.99 11.82 -4.53
N GLN A 46 4.13 12.86 -3.71
CA GLN A 46 5.44 13.28 -3.20
C GLN A 46 6.10 12.20 -2.34
N TRP A 47 5.34 11.57 -1.43
CA TRP A 47 5.89 10.51 -0.58
C TRP A 47 6.34 9.29 -1.39
N LEU A 48 5.58 8.89 -2.41
CA LEU A 48 5.99 7.84 -3.31
C LEU A 48 7.27 8.22 -4.06
N GLN A 49 7.39 9.46 -4.54
CA GLN A 49 8.63 9.93 -5.17
C GLN A 49 9.82 9.88 -4.19
N ASP A 50 9.63 10.28 -2.94
CA ASP A 50 10.67 10.19 -1.91
C ASP A 50 11.11 8.73 -1.68
N GLU A 51 10.18 7.78 -1.69
CA GLU A 51 10.50 6.34 -1.62
C GLU A 51 11.25 5.85 -2.86
N LEU A 52 10.89 6.32 -4.06
CA LEU A 52 11.61 5.98 -5.29
C LEU A 52 13.04 6.52 -5.29
N VAL A 53 13.28 7.71 -4.76
CA VAL A 53 14.64 8.28 -4.58
C VAL A 53 15.46 7.39 -3.65
N LYS A 54 14.87 6.91 -2.56
CA LYS A 54 15.57 5.98 -1.64
C LYS A 54 15.85 4.63 -2.30
N LEU A 55 14.93 4.11 -3.11
CA LEU A 55 15.12 2.86 -3.87
C LEU A 55 16.23 3.01 -4.92
N ASP A 56 16.24 4.12 -5.66
CA ASP A 56 17.27 4.45 -6.65
C ASP A 56 18.65 4.58 -6.01
N LYS A 57 18.72 5.22 -4.84
CA LYS A 57 19.95 5.28 -4.04
C LYS A 57 20.44 3.87 -3.67
N ALA A 58 19.57 2.97 -3.21
CA ALA A 58 19.98 1.61 -2.88
C ALA A 58 20.53 0.85 -4.11
N GLN A 59 19.92 1.06 -5.30
CA GLN A 59 20.44 0.53 -6.56
C GLN A 59 21.82 1.10 -6.91
N ALA A 60 22.01 2.40 -6.75
CA ALA A 60 23.28 3.08 -6.99
C ALA A 60 24.37 2.60 -6.02
N ASP A 61 24.04 2.41 -4.75
CA ASP A 61 24.97 1.92 -3.73
C ASP A 61 25.41 0.47 -4.05
N ILE A 62 24.52 -0.41 -4.54
CA ILE A 62 24.89 -1.75 -5.04
C ILE A 62 25.88 -1.64 -6.21
N ARG A 63 25.68 -0.71 -7.14
CA ARG A 63 26.57 -0.52 -8.30
C ARG A 63 27.94 0.03 -7.88
N ALA A 64 27.99 0.91 -6.89
CA ALA A 64 29.21 1.56 -6.44
C ALA A 64 30.02 0.71 -5.45
N LEU A 65 29.35 0.04 -4.52
CA LEU A 65 29.96 -0.68 -3.40
C LEU A 65 29.93 -2.21 -3.59
N GLY A 66 29.28 -2.67 -4.66
CA GLY A 66 29.08 -4.08 -4.95
C GLY A 66 27.87 -4.66 -4.22
N TYR A 67 27.36 -5.78 -4.74
CA TYR A 67 26.28 -6.52 -4.12
C TYR A 67 26.80 -7.36 -2.94
N ASN A 68 26.49 -6.91 -1.72
CA ASN A 68 27.00 -7.47 -0.47
C ASN A 68 25.91 -7.45 0.62
N ALA A 69 26.19 -7.99 1.80
CA ALA A 69 25.21 -8.11 2.90
C ALA A 69 24.53 -6.79 3.24
N GLU A 70 25.29 -5.72 3.40
CA GLU A 70 24.81 -4.39 3.78
C GLU A 70 23.93 -3.76 2.69
N THR A 71 24.40 -3.75 1.45
CA THR A 71 23.65 -3.17 0.33
C THR A 71 22.40 -3.98 -0.01
N ALA A 72 22.46 -5.31 0.14
CA ALA A 72 21.32 -6.18 -0.06
C ALA A 72 20.25 -6.01 1.04
N GLU A 73 20.67 -5.81 2.29
CA GLU A 73 19.78 -5.49 3.39
C GLU A 73 19.11 -4.12 3.20
N ALA A 74 19.89 -3.10 2.82
CA ALA A 74 19.35 -1.78 2.51
C ALA A 74 18.29 -1.85 1.39
N LEU A 75 18.57 -2.57 0.29
CA LEU A 75 17.59 -2.76 -0.78
C LEU A 75 16.34 -3.50 -0.30
N TYR A 76 16.49 -4.56 0.50
CA TYR A 76 15.36 -5.31 1.04
C TYR A 76 14.44 -4.43 1.89
N PHE A 77 14.98 -3.55 2.73
CA PHE A 77 14.17 -2.61 3.50
C PHE A 77 13.36 -1.67 2.61
N ARG A 78 13.95 -1.12 1.54
CA ARG A 78 13.22 -0.28 0.57
C ARG A 78 12.13 -1.04 -0.16
N ALA A 79 12.40 -2.26 -0.59
CA ALA A 79 11.39 -3.12 -1.20
C ALA A 79 10.25 -3.43 -0.22
N HIS A 80 10.57 -3.68 1.05
CA HIS A 80 9.57 -3.98 2.09
C HIS A 80 8.66 -2.78 2.37
N ASP A 81 9.21 -1.58 2.48
CA ASP A 81 8.44 -0.35 2.67
C ASP A 81 7.47 -0.13 1.51
N LEU A 82 7.96 -0.20 0.26
CA LEU A 82 7.13 -0.05 -0.94
C LEU A 82 6.07 -1.15 -1.09
N LYS A 83 6.37 -2.38 -0.70
CA LYS A 83 5.37 -3.47 -0.63
C LYS A 83 4.22 -3.07 0.29
N GLY A 84 4.53 -2.53 1.48
CA GLY A 84 3.54 -2.12 2.47
C GLY A 84 2.77 -0.84 2.12
N LEU A 85 3.39 0.06 1.35
CA LEU A 85 2.87 1.41 1.12
C LEU A 85 2.34 1.66 -0.29
N GLY A 86 2.69 0.84 -1.29
CA GLY A 86 2.28 1.05 -2.69
C GLY A 86 0.77 1.22 -2.86
N THR A 87 -0.04 0.33 -2.28
CA THR A 87 -1.51 0.46 -2.28
C THR A 87 -1.99 1.72 -1.56
N THR A 88 -1.37 2.10 -0.44
CA THR A 88 -1.68 3.35 0.28
C THR A 88 -1.45 4.57 -0.61
N TYR A 89 -0.42 4.53 -1.46
CA TYR A 89 -0.11 5.56 -2.44
C TYR A 89 -0.92 5.44 -3.75
N GLN A 90 -1.92 4.55 -3.81
CA GLN A 90 -2.75 4.29 -4.99
C GLN A 90 -2.00 3.62 -6.16
N TYR A 91 -0.90 2.92 -5.87
CA TYR A 91 -0.14 2.09 -6.82
C TYR A 91 -0.10 0.62 -6.36
N PRO A 92 -1.21 -0.12 -6.42
CA PRO A 92 -1.21 -1.54 -6.06
C PRO A 92 -0.24 -2.38 -6.91
N LEU A 93 0.05 -1.98 -8.16
CA LEU A 93 1.06 -2.64 -8.98
C LEU A 93 2.48 -2.48 -8.41
N VAL A 94 2.80 -1.33 -7.80
CA VAL A 94 4.07 -1.15 -7.07
C VAL A 94 4.13 -2.10 -5.87
N THR A 95 3.05 -2.25 -5.10
CA THR A 95 2.97 -3.23 -4.01
C THR A 95 3.27 -4.66 -4.51
N ARG A 96 2.72 -5.04 -5.67
CA ARG A 96 2.96 -6.36 -6.28
C ARG A 96 4.42 -6.56 -6.68
N LEU A 97 4.98 -5.61 -7.45
CA LEU A 97 6.38 -5.66 -7.93
C LEU A 97 7.38 -5.66 -6.76
N ALA A 98 7.19 -4.77 -5.78
CA ALA A 98 8.02 -4.73 -4.58
C ALA A 98 7.86 -6.01 -3.74
N GLY A 99 6.66 -6.59 -3.71
CA GLY A 99 6.41 -7.89 -3.11
C GLY A 99 7.18 -9.03 -3.76
N SER A 100 7.29 -9.04 -5.09
CA SER A 100 8.13 -9.98 -5.84
C SER A 100 9.62 -9.79 -5.52
N LEU A 101 10.09 -8.54 -5.50
CA LEU A 101 11.47 -8.21 -5.10
C LEU A 101 11.76 -8.63 -3.65
N CYS A 102 10.83 -8.45 -2.73
CA CYS A 102 10.95 -8.95 -1.36
C CYS A 102 11.10 -10.47 -1.34
N LYS A 103 10.34 -11.24 -2.14
CA LYS A 103 10.47 -12.71 -2.20
C LYS A 103 11.82 -13.17 -2.76
N LEU A 104 12.40 -12.40 -3.68
CA LEU A 104 13.75 -12.66 -4.18
C LEU A 104 14.82 -12.46 -3.10
N LEU A 105 14.56 -11.54 -2.18
CA LEU A 105 15.49 -11.14 -1.13
C LEU A 105 15.11 -11.71 0.25
N ASP A 106 14.02 -12.48 0.43
CA ASP A 106 13.45 -12.72 1.76
C ASP A 106 14.36 -13.54 2.70
N ASP A 107 15.07 -14.53 2.15
CA ASP A 107 16.01 -15.39 2.86
C ASP A 107 17.40 -14.74 2.95
N PRO A 108 17.86 -14.31 4.15
CA PRO A 108 19.17 -13.69 4.32
C PRO A 108 20.34 -14.58 3.88
N ALA A 109 20.19 -15.91 3.96
CA ALA A 109 21.24 -16.85 3.56
C ALA A 109 21.38 -16.95 2.03
N LYS A 110 20.30 -16.69 1.29
CA LYS A 110 20.27 -16.78 -0.19
C LYS A 110 20.26 -15.44 -0.88
N ARG A 111 19.93 -14.35 -0.18
CA ARG A 111 19.80 -13.00 -0.72
C ARG A 111 20.99 -12.64 -1.62
N ILE A 112 22.22 -12.84 -1.15
CA ILE A 112 23.45 -12.49 -1.88
C ILE A 112 23.67 -13.30 -3.17
N ALA A 113 23.01 -14.45 -3.31
CA ALA A 113 23.04 -15.22 -4.55
C ALA A 113 22.03 -14.71 -5.60
N ALA A 114 21.16 -13.75 -5.25
CA ALA A 114 20.19 -13.19 -6.18
C ALA A 114 20.91 -12.50 -7.36
N PRO A 115 20.49 -12.73 -8.62
CA PRO A 115 21.13 -12.09 -9.77
C PRO A 115 20.89 -10.59 -9.74
N VAL A 116 21.95 -9.78 -9.78
CA VAL A 116 21.85 -8.31 -9.79
C VAL A 116 20.97 -7.80 -10.93
N VAL A 117 21.03 -8.46 -12.10
CA VAL A 117 20.17 -8.10 -13.25
C VAL A 117 18.67 -8.23 -12.94
N LEU A 118 18.29 -9.19 -12.08
CA LEU A 118 16.91 -9.38 -11.68
C LEU A 118 16.50 -8.34 -10.64
N LEU A 119 17.42 -7.88 -9.78
CA LEU A 119 17.20 -6.75 -8.87
C LEU A 119 16.97 -5.46 -9.66
N ASP A 120 17.87 -5.15 -10.59
CA ASP A 120 17.78 -3.97 -11.46
C ASP A 120 16.46 -3.97 -12.23
N ALA A 121 16.07 -5.11 -12.82
CA ALA A 121 14.81 -5.22 -13.55
C ALA A 121 13.57 -4.93 -12.68
N HIS A 122 13.55 -5.34 -11.41
CA HIS A 122 12.44 -5.00 -10.51
C HIS A 122 12.44 -3.51 -10.14
N ILE A 123 13.59 -2.93 -9.86
CA ILE A 123 13.71 -1.51 -9.49
C ILE A 123 13.31 -0.62 -10.67
N ASP A 124 13.79 -0.94 -11.87
CA ASP A 124 13.46 -0.22 -13.10
C ASP A 124 11.98 -0.39 -13.46
N ALA A 125 11.39 -1.57 -13.24
CA ALA A 125 9.96 -1.79 -13.41
C ALA A 125 9.13 -0.92 -12.46
N ILE A 126 9.48 -0.88 -11.16
CA ILE A 126 8.80 -0.03 -10.17
C ILE A 126 8.86 1.44 -10.58
N LYS A 127 10.05 1.93 -10.97
CA LYS A 127 10.23 3.32 -11.42
C LYS A 127 9.42 3.61 -12.69
N ALA A 128 9.39 2.67 -13.63
CA ALA A 128 8.66 2.83 -14.89
C ALA A 128 7.15 2.91 -14.66
N VAL A 129 6.58 2.02 -13.85
CA VAL A 129 5.12 2.03 -13.61
C VAL A 129 4.67 3.30 -12.88
N VAL A 130 5.50 3.87 -12.00
CA VAL A 130 5.17 5.16 -11.37
C VAL A 130 5.32 6.32 -12.34
N ARG A 131 6.41 6.36 -13.12
CA ARG A 131 6.63 7.40 -14.14
C ARG A 131 5.52 7.44 -15.18
N ASP A 132 5.05 6.26 -15.60
CA ASP A 132 4.06 6.09 -16.66
C ASP A 132 2.62 6.02 -16.10
N GLU A 133 2.44 6.29 -14.80
CA GLU A 133 1.16 6.30 -14.07
C GLU A 133 0.35 4.98 -14.18
N ILE A 134 1.06 3.86 -14.31
CA ILE A 134 0.49 2.50 -14.39
C ILE A 134 0.23 1.99 -12.97
N GLN A 135 -0.95 2.28 -12.45
CA GLN A 135 -1.30 2.01 -11.05
C GLN A 135 -1.71 0.55 -10.77
N THR A 136 -2.49 -0.06 -11.67
CA THR A 136 -3.13 -1.37 -11.46
C THR A 136 -2.73 -2.40 -12.52
N ASP A 137 -3.12 -3.66 -12.30
CA ASP A 137 -2.94 -4.76 -13.24
C ASP A 137 -3.99 -4.81 -14.37
N ASP A 138 -4.94 -3.86 -14.39
CA ASP A 138 -5.82 -3.65 -15.55
C ASP A 138 -5.04 -3.15 -16.77
N HIS A 139 -3.87 -2.54 -16.53
CA HIS A 139 -2.97 -2.15 -17.60
C HIS A 139 -2.19 -3.36 -18.12
N PRO A 140 -2.38 -3.78 -19.38
CA PRO A 140 -1.84 -5.05 -19.88
C PRO A 140 -0.31 -5.11 -19.81
N VAL A 141 0.38 -3.99 -20.07
CA VAL A 141 1.85 -3.91 -19.97
C VAL A 141 2.32 -4.11 -18.53
N GLY A 142 1.66 -3.49 -17.55
CA GLY A 142 2.04 -3.58 -16.14
C GLY A 142 1.82 -4.99 -15.60
N LYS A 143 0.72 -5.63 -15.99
CA LYS A 143 0.42 -7.02 -15.66
C LYS A 143 1.46 -7.98 -16.21
N ILE A 144 1.76 -7.90 -17.51
CA ILE A 144 2.76 -8.77 -18.17
C ILE A 144 4.13 -8.59 -17.53
N LEU A 145 4.52 -7.34 -17.24
CA LEU A 145 5.78 -7.03 -16.58
C LEU A 145 5.88 -7.70 -15.20
N ALA A 146 4.84 -7.55 -14.36
CA ALA A 146 4.80 -8.17 -13.04
C ALA A 146 4.84 -9.70 -13.12
N GLU A 147 4.04 -10.32 -13.98
CA GLU A 147 4.00 -11.77 -14.18
C GLU A 147 5.36 -12.32 -14.65
N THR A 148 6.01 -11.61 -15.57
CA THR A 148 7.32 -12.01 -16.11
C THR A 148 8.39 -11.99 -15.01
N LEU A 149 8.44 -10.91 -14.22
CA LEU A 149 9.41 -10.79 -13.13
C LEU A 149 9.14 -11.82 -12.02
N GLU A 150 7.88 -12.03 -11.66
CA GLU A 150 7.48 -13.05 -10.68
C GLU A 150 7.88 -14.47 -11.14
N SER A 151 7.69 -14.80 -12.42
CA SER A 151 8.14 -16.08 -12.99
C SER A 151 9.65 -16.24 -12.86
N ARG A 152 10.44 -15.20 -13.16
CA ARG A 152 11.90 -15.25 -13.02
C ARG A 152 12.35 -15.42 -11.57
N VAL A 153 11.63 -14.82 -10.62
CA VAL A 153 11.88 -15.01 -9.19
C VAL A 153 11.55 -16.45 -8.77
N ALA A 154 10.45 -17.02 -9.28
CA ALA A 154 10.09 -18.41 -9.00
C ALA A 154 11.17 -19.38 -9.53
N ASP A 155 11.60 -19.21 -10.78
CA ASP A 155 12.66 -20.02 -11.42
C ASP A 155 14.00 -19.96 -10.67
N HIS A 156 14.33 -18.80 -10.08
CA HIS A 156 15.57 -18.66 -9.31
C HIS A 156 15.51 -19.37 -7.95
N ARG A 157 14.30 -19.53 -7.38
CA ARG A 157 14.09 -20.08 -6.04
C ARG A 157 13.83 -21.59 -6.02
N SER A 158 13.50 -22.18 -7.18
CA SER A 158 13.35 -23.62 -7.37
C SER A 158 14.69 -24.34 -7.37
#